data_AF-A0A1H9FDR1-F1
#
_entry.id   AF-A0A1H9FDR1-F1
#
_cell.length_a   1.000
_cell.length_b   1.000
_cell.length_c   1.000
_cell.angle_alpha   90.00
_cell.angle_beta   90.00
_cell.angle_gamma   90.00
#
_symmetry.space_group_name_H-M   'P 1'
#
loop_
_entity.id
_entity.type
_entity.pdbx_description
1 polymer ?
#
loop_
_entity_poly.entity_id
_entity_poly.type
_entity_poly.pdbx_seq_one_letter_code
_entity_poly.pdbx_strand_id
1 'polypeptide(L)'
;MSATHRVEFIGFLSHREASEARPGDGPLVNKAFLGACARAQEHAGFDRALIAYHSTAPDGLQVAAQAAQETRRLGLLVARWRTGQA
;
A
#
# COMPACT_ATOMS: atom_id res chain seq x y z
N MET A 1 -16.63 24.12 -13.94
CA MET A 1 -15.33 24.28 -13.26
C MET A 1 -14.50 23.05 -13.61
N SER A 2 -13.59 23.17 -14.57
CA SER A 2 -12.72 22.04 -14.95
C SER A 2 -11.82 21.74 -13.77
N ALA A 3 -11.89 20.52 -13.22
CA ALA A 3 -10.90 20.08 -12.27
C ALA A 3 -9.56 20.08 -13.00
N THR A 4 -8.62 20.92 -12.57
CA THR A 4 -7.22 20.76 -12.94
C THR A 4 -6.81 19.37 -12.46
N HIS A 5 -6.74 18.39 -13.36
CA HIS A 5 -6.31 17.04 -13.02
C HIS A 5 -4.82 17.10 -12.68
N ARG A 6 -4.53 17.29 -11.39
CA ARG A 6 -3.19 17.20 -10.83
C ARG A 6 -2.72 15.76 -10.97
N VAL A 7 -1.52 15.57 -11.50
CA VAL A 7 -0.86 14.25 -11.53
C VAL A 7 -0.68 13.78 -10.09
N GLU A 8 -1.09 12.55 -9.81
CA GLU A 8 -0.91 11.91 -8.50
C GLU A 8 0.11 10.78 -8.61
N PHE A 9 1.01 10.71 -7.65
CA PHE A 9 1.97 9.62 -7.51
C PHE A 9 1.43 8.61 -6.51
N ILE A 10 1.15 7.40 -7.00
CA ILE A 10 0.65 6.30 -6.19
C ILE A 10 1.73 5.23 -6.09
N GLY A 11 2.20 4.98 -4.87
CA GLY A 11 3.21 3.99 -4.58
C GLY A 11 2.59 2.61 -4.36
N PHE A 12 3.36 1.56 -4.60
CA PHE A 12 2.97 0.20 -4.27
C PHE A 12 3.44 -0.15 -2.87
N LEU A 13 2.58 -0.76 -2.05
CA LEU A 13 2.92 -1.18 -0.70
C LEU A 13 2.60 -2.66 -0.47
N SER A 14 3.63 -3.44 -0.19
CA SER A 14 3.53 -4.87 0.11
C SER A 14 3.59 -5.14 1.61
N HIS A 15 2.84 -6.15 2.05
CA HIS A 15 2.81 -6.68 3.41
C HIS A 15 4.16 -7.27 3.89
N ARG A 16 5.05 -7.65 2.96
CA ARG A 16 6.41 -8.15 3.21
C ARG A 16 7.30 -8.02 1.98
N GLU A 17 8.60 -8.20 2.16
CA GLU A 17 9.57 -8.24 1.07
C GLU A 17 9.36 -9.51 0.24
N ALA A 18 8.96 -9.34 -1.02
CA ALA A 18 8.78 -10.40 -1.99
C ALA A 18 8.79 -9.80 -3.41
N SER A 19 9.08 -10.61 -4.41
CA SER A 19 8.98 -10.24 -5.82
C SER A 19 8.68 -11.47 -6.68
N GLU A 20 8.35 -11.29 -7.95
CA GLU A 20 8.14 -12.41 -8.87
C GLU A 20 9.37 -13.32 -8.98
N ALA A 21 10.57 -12.75 -8.84
CA ALA A 21 11.84 -13.48 -8.87
C ALA A 21 12.26 -14.05 -7.49
N ARG A 22 11.65 -13.59 -6.39
CA ARG A 22 12.06 -13.97 -5.03
C ARG A 22 10.84 -14.22 -4.14
N PRO A 23 10.62 -15.47 -3.68
CA PRO A 23 9.54 -15.74 -2.75
C PRO A 23 9.73 -14.95 -1.46
N GLY A 24 8.63 -14.51 -0.87
CA GLY A 24 8.68 -13.77 0.39
C GLY A 24 9.04 -14.67 1.56
N ASP A 25 9.97 -14.19 2.40
CA ASP A 25 10.42 -14.87 3.61
C ASP A 25 9.93 -14.15 4.89
N GLY A 26 10.02 -14.82 6.03
CA GLY A 26 9.67 -14.28 7.33
C GLY A 26 8.18 -14.20 7.61
N PRO A 27 7.76 -13.31 8.54
CA PRO A 27 6.36 -13.23 8.96
C PRO A 27 5.45 -12.79 7.81
N LEU A 28 4.20 -13.28 7.84
CA LEU A 28 3.20 -12.88 6.84
C LEU A 28 3.08 -11.36 6.74
N VAL A 29 3.02 -10.64 7.87
CA VAL A 29 3.13 -9.18 7.90
C VAL A 29 4.47 -8.79 8.52
N ASN A 30 5.41 -8.33 7.69
CA ASN A 30 6.66 -7.76 8.18
C ASN A 30 6.49 -6.27 8.46
N LYS A 31 6.20 -5.94 9.72
CA LYS A 31 5.93 -4.56 10.17
C LYS A 31 7.10 -3.61 9.91
N ALA A 32 8.34 -4.07 10.09
CA ALA A 32 9.52 -3.24 9.90
C ALA A 32 9.71 -2.86 8.42
N PHE A 33 9.59 -3.84 7.53
CA PHE A 33 9.64 -3.62 6.07
C PHE A 33 8.49 -2.71 5.62
N LEU A 34 7.26 -3.05 6.01
CA LEU A 34 6.06 -2.29 5.65
C LEU A 34 6.16 -0.82 6.09
N GLY A 35 6.57 -0.57 7.34
CA GLY A 35 6.75 0.77 7.86
C GLY A 35 7.88 1.54 7.18
N ALA A 36 8.99 0.86 6.86
CA ALA A 36 10.09 1.48 6.13
C ALA A 36 9.65 1.92 4.73
N CYS A 37 8.93 1.07 3.99
CA CYS A 37 8.39 1.42 2.67
C CYS A 37 7.37 2.56 2.75
N ALA A 38 6.46 2.53 3.72
CA ALA A 38 5.45 3.58 3.88
C ALA A 38 6.08 4.94 4.20
N ARG A 39 7.03 4.99 5.15
CA ARG A 39 7.78 6.22 5.47
C ARG A 39 8.61 6.72 4.30
N ALA A 40 9.22 5.82 3.53
CA ALA A 40 9.98 6.19 2.35
C ALA A 40 9.08 6.86 1.28
N GLN A 41 7.89 6.31 1.03
CA GLN A 41 6.92 6.91 0.10
C GLN A 41 6.41 8.26 0.58
N GLU A 42 6.09 8.38 1.87
CA GLU A 42 5.69 9.67 2.47
C GLU A 42 6.80 10.72 2.37
N HIS A 43 8.05 10.33 2.63
CA HIS A 43 9.21 11.22 2.53
C HIS A 43 9.49 11.65 1.09
N ALA A 44 9.29 10.74 0.13
CA ALA A 44 9.43 11.01 -1.30
C ALA A 44 8.28 11.85 -1.89
N GLY A 45 7.25 12.16 -1.11
CA GLY A 45 6.15 13.03 -1.53
C GLY A 45 5.06 12.33 -2.36
N PHE A 46 4.92 11.01 -2.21
CA PHE A 46 3.80 10.28 -2.81
C PHE A 46 2.48 10.74 -2.20
N ASP A 47 1.46 10.90 -3.04
CA ASP A 47 0.13 11.29 -2.57
C ASP A 47 -0.55 10.11 -1.86
N ARG A 48 -0.41 8.89 -2.41
CA ARG A 48 -1.05 7.68 -1.87
C ARG A 48 -0.21 6.41 -2.03
N ALA A 49 -0.49 5.41 -1.21
CA ALA A 49 0.04 4.05 -1.34
C ALA A 49 -1.09 3.04 -1.57
N LEU A 50 -0.94 2.23 -2.61
CA LEU A 50 -1.82 1.12 -2.95
C LEU A 50 -1.34 -0.16 -2.24
N ILE A 51 -2.19 -0.70 -1.39
CA ILE A 51 -1.95 -1.94 -0.67
C ILE A 51 -2.30 -3.11 -1.57
N ALA A 52 -1.28 -3.93 -1.85
CA ALA A 52 -1.39 -5.10 -2.69
C ALA A 52 -2.37 -6.12 -2.12
N TYR A 53 -3.17 -6.74 -2.99
CA TYR A 53 -4.06 -7.83 -2.64
C TYR A 53 -3.85 -9.02 -3.58
N HIS A 54 -3.77 -10.23 -3.03
CA HIS A 54 -3.78 -11.50 -3.75
C HIS A 54 -4.39 -12.58 -2.83
N SER A 55 -4.68 -13.76 -3.37
CA SER A 55 -5.39 -14.84 -2.64
C SER A 55 -4.74 -15.30 -1.34
N THR A 56 -3.42 -15.12 -1.22
CA THR A 56 -2.62 -15.47 -0.04
C THR A 56 -2.17 -14.25 0.77
N ALA A 57 -2.65 -13.05 0.43
CA ALA A 57 -2.32 -11.83 1.15
C ALA A 57 -3.08 -11.78 2.49
N PRO A 58 -2.49 -11.17 3.54
CA PRO A 58 -3.23 -10.84 4.76
C PRO A 58 -4.32 -9.81 4.48
N ASP A 59 -5.21 -9.61 5.45
CA ASP A 59 -6.29 -8.63 5.34
C ASP A 59 -5.76 -7.22 5.03
N GLY A 60 -6.26 -6.63 3.94
CA GLY A 60 -5.77 -5.35 3.42
C GLY A 60 -6.04 -4.17 4.35
N LEU A 61 -7.10 -4.22 5.17
CA LEU A 61 -7.39 -3.17 6.16
C LEU A 61 -6.42 -3.25 7.34
N GLN A 62 -6.03 -4.44 7.78
CA GLN A 62 -4.99 -4.59 8.81
C GLN A 62 -3.63 -4.09 8.32
N VAL A 63 -3.26 -4.37 7.08
CA VAL A 63 -2.04 -3.82 6.46
C VAL A 63 -2.11 -2.30 6.39
N ALA A 64 -3.27 -1.75 6.01
CA ALA A 64 -3.49 -0.30 6.00
C ALA A 64 -3.35 0.32 7.39
N ALA A 65 -3.94 -0.31 8.41
CA ALA A 65 -3.86 0.16 9.79
C ALA A 65 -2.40 0.21 10.25
N GLN A 66 -1.61 -0.82 9.95
CA GLN A 66 -0.18 -0.82 10.27
C GLN A 66 0.58 0.28 9.52
N ALA A 67 0.32 0.48 8.22
CA ALA A 67 0.96 1.56 7.45
C ALA A 67 0.56 2.96 7.96
N ALA A 68 -0.69 3.13 8.41
CA ALA A 68 -1.19 4.37 9.01
C ALA A 68 -0.55 4.69 10.36
N GLN A 69 -0.10 3.68 11.13
CA GLN A 69 0.67 3.93 12.35
C GLN A 69 2.06 4.53 12.07
N GLU A 70 2.59 4.32 10.86
CA GLU A 70 3.96 4.67 10.48
C GLU A 70 4.06 6.00 9.72
N THR A 71 2.93 6.56 9.29
CA THR A 71 2.84 7.75 8.43
C THR A 71 1.79 8.73 8.98
N ARG A 72 1.81 9.99 8.52
CA ARG A 72 0.87 11.04 9.01
C ARG A 72 0.07 11.72 7.90
N ARG A 73 0.53 11.64 6.66
CA ARG A 73 0.03 12.38 5.49
C ARG A 73 -0.22 11.48 4.29
N LEU A 74 0.46 10.34 4.20
CA LEU A 74 0.31 9.40 3.08
C LEU A 74 -1.11 8.83 3.04
N GLY A 75 -1.84 9.04 1.94
CA GLY A 75 -3.14 8.41 1.76
C GLY A 75 -3.01 6.91 1.48
N LEU A 76 -3.95 6.09 1.95
CA LEU A 76 -3.91 4.64 1.79
C LEU A 76 -5.07 4.15 0.94
N LEU A 77 -4.76 3.34 -0.06
CA LEU A 77 -5.73 2.70 -0.95
C LEU A 77 -5.69 1.19 -0.72
N VAL A 78 -6.80 0.63 -0.25
CA VAL A 78 -6.93 -0.82 -0.13
C VAL A 78 -7.54 -1.36 -1.41
N ALA A 79 -6.79 -2.20 -2.11
CA ALA A 79 -7.30 -2.87 -3.29
C ALA A 79 -8.48 -3.75 -2.91
N ARG A 80 -9.62 -3.49 -3.56
CA ARG A 80 -10.83 -4.30 -3.43
C ARG A 80 -11.43 -4.43 -4.82
N TRP A 81 -11.66 -5.65 -5.24
CA TRP A 81 -12.43 -5.86 -6.47
C TRP A 81 -13.89 -5.52 -6.18
N ARG A 82 -14.53 -4.79 -7.11
CA ARG A 82 -15.96 -4.52 -7.06
C ARG A 82 -16.62 -5.33 -8.16
N THR A 83 -17.49 -6.27 -7.79
CA THR A 83 -18.45 -6.86 -8.73
C THR A 83 -19.38 -5.77 -9.25
N GLY A 84 -19.66 -5.77 -10.55
CA GLY A 84 -20.25 -4.66 -11.28
C GLY A 84 -21.43 -3.95 -10.61
N GLN A 85 -21.44 -2.63 -10.74
CA GLN A 85 -22.69 -1.88 -10.88
C GLN A 85 -22.78 -1.60 -12.38
N ALA A 86 -23.81 -2.15 -13.03
CA ALA A 86 -24.26 -1.73 -14.35
C ALA A 86 -24.86 -0.32 -14.26
#